data_AF-A0A5B8C0X6-F1
#
_entry.id   AF-A0A5B8C0X6-F1
#
_cell.length_a   1.000
_cell.length_b   1.000
_cell.length_c   1.000
_cell.angle_alpha   90.00
_cell.angle_beta   90.00
_cell.angle_gamma   90.00
#
_symmetry.space_group_name_H-M   'P 1'
#
loop_
_entity.id
_entity.type
_entity.pdbx_description
1 polymer ?
#
loop_
_entity_poly.entity_id
_entity_poly.type
_entity_poly.pdbx_seq_one_letter_code
_entity_poly.pdbx_strand_id
1 'polypeptide(L)'
;MMKDEGHCVLEWVAYHHHIGFDNICVYTNNCNDGTDEILMRLEEMGYCHHFENVVPEGKKPQPNALSLAQKNPQILNSEWIMVMDADEFVSIKCGRGKVSDLIENIPEDADAINITWRFFGCNDITEWNPGLVTESYTRAAPDRFRKGWGLKTMFKPFEEMKFGIHRPHMKGAKRLPERAQEMLKYKWVNGSGEYVPSEFNLAGWRSSGPTLGYNLVELNHYGVKSYEAYLLRRMRGNVNNKADKYNAAYFSIFDRNEIEATNATRHARATRRLMNEFLQDDKLRALQEKALEYHAQRVEALRATGEYEAWLEELKRASAQPIDKLDEVLFTQHLPKLWQQKVREMQEAGVPDREIAKIVAGSKQAKLRAKTERAAAMAAAEGKTTDAGEDVDDRLGDEEVMPADIAAVIEQKIAEGYAEMAALKKAAPPLLKGNAPPKPHRPGSATKSAEAGATPPASQKRKKIRIKIAGNVPQKIRSSAE
;
A
#
# COMPACT_ATOMS: atom_id res chain seq x y z
N MET A 1 -10.20 -8.56 -4.21
CA MET A 1 -11.30 -8.09 -3.30
C MET A 1 -11.26 -6.57 -3.31
N MET A 2 -12.38 -5.90 -3.60
CA MET A 2 -12.44 -4.45 -3.76
C MET A 2 -13.40 -3.79 -2.75
N LYS A 3 -13.11 -2.54 -2.41
CA LYS A 3 -13.98 -1.67 -1.64
C LYS A 3 -13.71 -0.21 -2.01
N ASP A 4 -14.73 0.49 -2.46
CA ASP A 4 -14.69 1.91 -2.81
C ASP A 4 -13.60 2.27 -3.84
N GLU A 5 -13.52 1.50 -4.94
CA GLU A 5 -12.57 1.65 -6.04
C GLU A 5 -13.25 2.12 -7.36
N GLY A 6 -14.48 2.61 -7.29
CA GLY A 6 -15.31 2.98 -8.46
C GLY A 6 -14.66 4.04 -9.35
N HIS A 7 -13.84 4.91 -8.78
CA HIS A 7 -13.07 5.91 -9.54
C HIS A 7 -12.06 5.31 -10.53
N CYS A 8 -11.54 4.10 -10.29
CA CYS A 8 -10.51 3.48 -11.15
C CYS A 8 -10.84 2.05 -11.62
N VAL A 9 -11.96 1.47 -11.19
CA VAL A 9 -12.30 0.07 -11.51
C VAL A 9 -12.49 -0.17 -13.02
N LEU A 10 -12.99 0.82 -13.77
CA LEU A 10 -13.12 0.71 -15.23
C LEU A 10 -11.76 0.56 -15.93
N GLU A 11 -10.76 1.34 -15.51
CA GLU A 11 -9.39 1.17 -16.03
C GLU A 11 -8.86 -0.22 -15.69
N TRP A 12 -9.05 -0.66 -14.44
CA TRP A 12 -8.53 -1.93 -13.98
C TRP A 12 -9.10 -3.11 -14.80
N VAL A 13 -10.42 -3.13 -15.02
CA VAL A 13 -11.06 -4.16 -15.86
C VAL A 13 -10.62 -4.02 -17.32
N ALA A 14 -10.68 -2.82 -17.89
CA ALA A 14 -10.35 -2.60 -19.29
C ALA A 14 -8.88 -2.94 -19.62
N TYR A 15 -7.94 -2.59 -18.72
CA TYR A 15 -6.53 -2.89 -18.89
C TYR A 15 -6.27 -4.39 -18.87
N HIS A 16 -6.76 -5.10 -17.84
CA HIS A 16 -6.51 -6.53 -17.70
C HIS A 16 -7.20 -7.34 -18.80
N HIS A 17 -8.43 -6.97 -19.16
CA HIS A 17 -9.12 -7.54 -20.31
C HIS A 17 -8.33 -7.30 -21.60
N HIS A 18 -7.86 -6.06 -21.83
CA HIS A 18 -7.06 -5.73 -23.01
C HIS A 18 -5.78 -6.57 -23.10
N ILE A 19 -5.03 -6.77 -22.02
CA ILE A 19 -3.77 -7.54 -22.04
C ILE A 19 -4.00 -9.06 -22.12
N GLY A 20 -5.23 -9.53 -22.04
CA GLY A 20 -5.60 -10.93 -22.31
C GLY A 20 -6.04 -11.74 -21.11
N PHE A 21 -6.42 -11.11 -19.99
CA PHE A 21 -7.22 -11.79 -18.98
C PHE A 21 -8.66 -11.89 -19.49
N ASP A 22 -9.12 -13.11 -19.72
CA ASP A 22 -10.45 -13.42 -20.25
C ASP A 22 -11.49 -13.72 -19.16
N ASN A 23 -11.03 -14.15 -17.98
CA ASN A 23 -11.86 -14.45 -16.82
C ASN A 23 -11.51 -13.57 -15.63
N ILE A 24 -12.17 -12.41 -15.53
CA ILE A 24 -11.94 -11.43 -14.46
C ILE A 24 -12.99 -11.60 -13.36
N CYS A 25 -12.62 -12.17 -12.22
CA CYS A 25 -13.53 -12.39 -11.09
C CYS A 25 -13.27 -11.39 -9.94
N VAL A 26 -14.28 -10.62 -9.56
CA VAL A 26 -14.14 -9.56 -8.53
C VAL A 26 -15.11 -9.77 -7.37
N TYR A 27 -14.53 -9.94 -6.18
CA TYR A 27 -15.28 -9.92 -4.91
C TYR A 27 -15.32 -8.51 -4.32
N THR A 28 -16.49 -7.97 -3.98
CA THR A 28 -16.63 -6.65 -3.34
C THR A 28 -17.10 -6.74 -1.87
N ASN A 29 -16.76 -5.74 -1.07
CA ASN A 29 -17.29 -5.58 0.30
C ASN A 29 -17.95 -4.21 0.47
N ASN A 30 -19.24 -4.18 0.81
CA ASN A 30 -19.95 -3.02 1.37
C ASN A 30 -19.46 -1.68 0.80
N CYS A 31 -19.59 -1.52 -0.53
CA CYS A 31 -19.12 -0.34 -1.25
C CYS A 31 -20.10 0.82 -1.03
N ASN A 32 -19.56 2.02 -0.92
CA ASN A 32 -20.31 3.25 -0.68
C ASN A 32 -20.31 4.16 -1.92
N ASP A 33 -19.38 3.92 -2.85
CA ASP A 33 -19.20 4.71 -4.07
C ASP A 33 -19.84 4.08 -5.32
N GLY A 34 -20.50 2.93 -5.18
CA GLY A 34 -21.09 2.19 -6.31
C GLY A 34 -20.11 1.28 -7.07
N THR A 35 -18.94 0.95 -6.52
CA THR A 35 -17.98 0.00 -7.14
C THR A 35 -18.63 -1.33 -7.54
N ASP A 36 -19.49 -1.87 -6.67
CA ASP A 36 -20.26 -3.09 -6.90
C ASP A 36 -21.31 -2.90 -8.00
N GLU A 37 -22.05 -1.79 -8.01
CA GLU A 37 -23.00 -1.46 -9.08
C GLU A 37 -22.31 -1.40 -10.46
N ILE A 38 -21.11 -0.80 -10.52
CA ILE A 38 -20.29 -0.74 -11.73
C ILE A 38 -19.87 -2.16 -12.18
N LEU A 39 -19.40 -2.99 -11.26
CA LEU A 39 -18.96 -4.36 -11.58
C LEU A 39 -20.11 -5.28 -11.99
N MET A 40 -21.28 -5.17 -11.35
CA MET A 40 -22.49 -5.89 -11.77
C MET A 40 -22.88 -5.49 -13.19
N ARG A 41 -22.82 -4.20 -13.54
CA ARG A 41 -23.14 -3.76 -14.90
C ARG A 41 -22.09 -4.25 -15.92
N LEU A 42 -20.82 -4.27 -15.56
CA LEU A 42 -19.76 -4.86 -16.41
C LEU A 42 -19.92 -6.37 -16.60
N GLU A 43 -20.45 -7.09 -15.60
CA GLU A 43 -20.81 -8.50 -15.72
C GLU A 43 -21.98 -8.71 -16.68
N GLU A 44 -23.04 -7.91 -16.58
CA GLU A 44 -24.15 -7.93 -17.55
C GLU A 44 -23.68 -7.65 -18.99
N MET A 45 -22.60 -6.90 -19.15
CA MET A 45 -21.95 -6.59 -20.42
C MET A 45 -20.91 -7.64 -20.85
N GLY A 46 -20.60 -8.63 -20.01
CA GLY A 46 -19.71 -9.75 -20.31
C GLY A 46 -18.21 -9.49 -20.14
N TYR A 47 -17.80 -8.46 -19.39
CA TYR A 47 -16.38 -8.11 -19.21
C TYR A 47 -15.75 -8.62 -17.90
N CYS A 48 -16.57 -8.99 -16.91
CA CYS A 48 -16.09 -9.58 -15.65
C CYS A 48 -17.20 -10.40 -14.97
N HIS A 49 -16.88 -11.00 -13.83
CA HIS A 49 -17.83 -11.65 -12.92
C HIS A 49 -17.80 -10.95 -11.57
N HIS A 50 -18.97 -10.56 -11.07
CA HIS A 50 -19.10 -9.92 -9.76
C HIS A 50 -19.57 -10.93 -8.72
N PHE A 51 -18.96 -10.86 -7.54
CA PHE A 51 -19.38 -11.64 -6.39
C PHE A 51 -19.46 -10.75 -5.15
N GLU A 52 -20.59 -10.82 -4.45
CA GLU A 52 -20.68 -10.23 -3.13
C GLU A 52 -19.88 -11.06 -2.11
N ASN A 53 -19.00 -10.41 -1.36
CA ASN A 53 -18.32 -11.05 -0.23
C ASN A 53 -19.06 -10.73 1.07
N VAL A 54 -20.13 -11.49 1.34
CA VAL A 54 -20.84 -11.43 2.62
C VAL A 54 -19.93 -11.97 3.73
N VAL A 55 -19.41 -11.08 4.58
CA VAL A 55 -18.46 -11.42 5.63
C VAL A 55 -19.20 -11.78 6.92
N PRO A 56 -19.13 -13.03 7.40
CA PRO A 56 -19.74 -13.40 8.67
C PRO A 56 -19.11 -12.64 9.85
N GLU A 57 -19.89 -12.44 10.92
CA GLU A 57 -19.41 -11.82 12.14
C GLU A 57 -18.15 -12.52 12.67
N GLY A 58 -17.17 -11.73 13.13
CA GLY A 58 -15.88 -12.22 13.63
C GLY A 58 -14.89 -12.70 12.55
N LYS A 59 -15.28 -12.77 11.26
CA LYS A 59 -14.35 -13.09 10.16
C LYS A 59 -13.75 -11.85 9.52
N LYS A 60 -12.58 -12.03 8.91
CA LYS A 60 -11.90 -10.99 8.13
C LYS A 60 -12.36 -11.06 6.67
N PRO A 61 -12.62 -9.91 6.00
CA PRO A 61 -13.15 -9.90 4.64
C PRO A 61 -12.29 -10.67 3.62
N GLN A 62 -10.98 -10.44 3.63
CA GLN A 62 -10.07 -11.00 2.63
C GLN A 62 -9.93 -12.53 2.71
N PRO A 63 -9.65 -13.13 3.89
CA PRO A 63 -9.69 -14.59 4.02
C PRO A 63 -11.04 -15.21 3.64
N ASN A 64 -12.16 -14.50 3.87
CA ASN A 64 -13.49 -14.97 3.46
C ASN A 64 -13.62 -15.03 1.95
N ALA A 65 -13.28 -13.94 1.24
CA ALA A 65 -13.32 -13.89 -0.23
C ALA A 65 -12.45 -15.00 -0.86
N LEU A 66 -11.22 -15.19 -0.36
CA LEU A 66 -10.35 -16.26 -0.85
C LEU A 66 -10.93 -17.66 -0.60
N SER A 67 -11.61 -17.86 0.53
CA SER A 67 -12.28 -19.13 0.82
C SER A 67 -13.50 -19.38 -0.06
N LEU A 68 -14.21 -18.33 -0.49
CA LEU A 68 -15.32 -18.42 -1.43
C LEU A 68 -14.79 -18.71 -2.84
N ALA A 69 -13.78 -17.95 -3.28
CA ALA A 69 -13.10 -18.16 -4.55
C ALA A 69 -12.56 -19.58 -4.70
N GLN A 70 -12.01 -20.15 -3.63
CA GLN A 70 -11.47 -21.52 -3.59
C GLN A 70 -12.52 -22.61 -3.88
N LYS A 71 -13.80 -22.28 -3.85
CA LYS A 71 -14.92 -23.18 -4.13
C LYS A 71 -15.67 -22.81 -5.41
N ASN A 72 -15.23 -21.77 -6.11
CA ASN A 72 -15.93 -21.24 -7.27
C ASN A 72 -15.42 -21.91 -8.57
N PRO A 73 -16.24 -22.74 -9.24
CA PRO A 73 -15.82 -23.39 -10.49
C PRO A 73 -15.56 -22.39 -11.61
N GLN A 74 -16.21 -21.22 -11.61
CA GLN A 74 -15.92 -20.17 -12.61
C GLN A 74 -14.47 -19.70 -12.52
N ILE A 75 -13.85 -19.74 -11.34
CA ILE A 75 -12.43 -19.39 -11.17
C ILE A 75 -11.54 -20.60 -11.44
N LEU A 76 -11.88 -21.76 -10.84
CA LEU A 76 -11.02 -22.95 -10.87
C LEU A 76 -10.94 -23.62 -12.25
N ASN A 77 -11.88 -23.35 -13.15
CA ASN A 77 -11.85 -23.85 -14.53
C ASN A 77 -10.93 -23.03 -15.46
N SER A 78 -10.13 -22.11 -14.92
CA SER A 78 -9.16 -21.34 -15.69
C SER A 78 -7.83 -22.10 -15.82
N GLU A 79 -7.15 -21.97 -16.96
CA GLU A 79 -5.83 -22.60 -17.17
C GLU A 79 -4.77 -21.98 -16.25
N TRP A 80 -4.81 -20.66 -16.10
CA TRP A 80 -3.95 -19.89 -15.20
C TRP A 80 -4.79 -18.99 -14.30
N ILE A 81 -4.40 -18.87 -13.04
CA ILE A 81 -5.09 -18.07 -12.03
C ILE A 81 -4.07 -17.16 -11.35
N MET A 82 -4.49 -15.93 -11.06
CA MET A 82 -3.73 -14.98 -10.26
C MET A 82 -4.67 -14.26 -9.29
N VAL A 83 -4.24 -14.10 -8.05
CA VAL A 83 -4.93 -13.26 -7.06
C VAL A 83 -4.19 -11.93 -6.97
N MET A 84 -4.90 -10.82 -7.17
CA MET A 84 -4.31 -9.49 -7.14
C MET A 84 -5.22 -8.44 -6.50
N ASP A 85 -4.61 -7.32 -6.11
CA ASP A 85 -5.26 -6.18 -5.47
C ASP A 85 -5.64 -5.11 -6.52
N ALA A 86 -6.57 -4.20 -6.18
CA ALA A 86 -7.08 -3.18 -7.11
C ALA A 86 -6.08 -2.07 -7.45
N ASP A 87 -5.00 -1.97 -6.68
CA ASP A 87 -3.88 -1.05 -6.89
C ASP A 87 -2.69 -1.74 -7.58
N GLU A 88 -2.92 -2.86 -8.26
CA GLU A 88 -1.92 -3.65 -8.96
C GLU A 88 -2.26 -3.83 -10.45
N PHE A 89 -1.24 -3.73 -11.32
CA PHE A 89 -1.37 -3.91 -12.77
C PHE A 89 -0.25 -4.81 -13.31
N VAL A 90 -0.60 -5.87 -14.02
CA VAL A 90 0.38 -6.79 -14.63
C VAL A 90 1.07 -6.08 -15.80
N SER A 91 2.39 -5.95 -15.74
CA SER A 91 3.21 -5.24 -16.73
C SER A 91 4.07 -6.25 -17.48
N ILE A 92 3.56 -6.72 -18.63
CA ILE A 92 4.23 -7.70 -19.50
C ILE A 92 5.15 -6.95 -20.45
N LYS A 93 6.44 -7.30 -20.45
CA LYS A 93 7.51 -6.60 -21.17
C LYS A 93 7.91 -7.31 -22.46
N CYS A 94 7.60 -8.60 -22.60
CA CYS A 94 7.84 -9.36 -23.83
C CYS A 94 6.73 -9.16 -24.87
N GLY A 95 7.06 -9.46 -26.13
CA GLY A 95 6.13 -9.47 -27.26
C GLY A 95 5.26 -8.21 -27.35
N ARG A 96 3.96 -8.41 -27.60
CA ARG A 96 2.95 -7.35 -27.65
C ARG A 96 2.41 -7.01 -26.26
N GLY A 97 2.91 -7.62 -25.20
CA GLY A 97 2.52 -7.34 -23.81
C GLY A 97 1.18 -7.97 -23.49
N LYS A 98 0.96 -9.17 -24.02
CA LYS A 98 -0.20 -9.99 -23.77
C LYS A 98 0.16 -11.16 -22.87
N VAL A 99 -0.83 -11.65 -22.14
CA VAL A 99 -0.70 -12.86 -21.32
C VAL A 99 -0.22 -14.04 -22.17
N SER A 100 -0.70 -14.16 -23.41
CA SER A 100 -0.20 -15.16 -24.36
C SER A 100 1.30 -15.01 -24.66
N ASP A 101 1.78 -13.78 -24.88
CA ASP A 101 3.22 -13.53 -25.12
C ASP A 101 4.05 -13.93 -23.90
N LEU A 102 3.52 -13.74 -22.68
CA LEU A 102 4.20 -14.18 -21.45
C LEU A 102 4.28 -15.70 -21.36
N ILE A 103 3.16 -16.40 -21.57
CA ILE A 103 3.09 -17.87 -21.49
C ILE A 103 3.98 -18.52 -22.54
N GLU A 104 4.06 -17.96 -23.74
CA GLU A 104 4.93 -18.45 -24.83
C GLU A 104 6.44 -18.22 -24.56
N ASN A 105 6.80 -17.30 -23.66
CA ASN A 105 8.20 -16.93 -23.39
C ASN A 105 8.74 -17.48 -22.05
N ILE A 106 7.96 -18.29 -21.33
CA ILE A 106 8.43 -19.06 -20.17
C ILE A 106 8.66 -20.52 -20.57
N PRO A 107 9.40 -21.32 -19.76
CA PRO A 107 9.48 -22.76 -19.97
C PRO A 107 8.10 -23.43 -20.03
N GLU A 108 7.90 -24.33 -21.00
CA GLU A 108 6.62 -25.01 -21.26
C GLU A 108 6.11 -25.81 -20.05
N ASP A 109 7.03 -26.38 -19.29
CA ASP A 109 6.78 -27.18 -18.09
C ASP A 109 6.69 -26.35 -16.81
N ALA A 110 6.61 -25.02 -16.90
CA ALA A 110 6.35 -24.17 -15.75
C ALA A 110 4.88 -24.29 -15.27
N ASP A 111 4.72 -24.39 -13.96
CA ASP A 111 3.42 -24.45 -13.27
C ASP A 111 3.02 -23.11 -12.65
N ALA A 112 4.00 -22.24 -12.39
CA ALA A 112 3.75 -20.94 -11.76
C ALA A 112 4.81 -19.89 -12.12
N ILE A 113 4.39 -18.63 -12.17
CA ILE A 113 5.21 -17.44 -12.40
C ILE A 113 5.12 -16.55 -11.18
N ASN A 114 6.26 -16.32 -10.52
CA ASN A 114 6.38 -15.40 -9.40
C ASN A 114 6.67 -13.98 -9.93
N ILE A 115 5.64 -13.16 -9.93
CA ILE A 115 5.67 -11.81 -10.47
C ILE A 115 5.99 -10.84 -9.32
N THR A 116 7.23 -10.34 -9.30
CA THR A 116 7.70 -9.42 -8.25
C THR A 116 7.10 -8.03 -8.46
N TRP A 117 6.75 -7.36 -7.35
CA TRP A 117 6.25 -6.00 -7.38
C TRP A 117 7.30 -5.00 -7.85
N ARG A 118 6.84 -4.00 -8.61
CA ARG A 118 7.52 -2.72 -8.78
C ARG A 118 6.68 -1.63 -8.16
N PHE A 119 7.18 -0.99 -7.10
CA PHE A 119 6.47 0.10 -6.44
C PHE A 119 6.53 1.38 -7.26
N PHE A 120 5.38 1.99 -7.49
CA PHE A 120 5.24 3.29 -8.14
C PHE A 120 4.96 4.37 -7.11
N GLY A 121 5.58 5.53 -7.33
CA GLY A 121 5.40 6.70 -6.49
C GLY A 121 4.29 7.63 -6.98
N CYS A 122 4.17 8.74 -6.28
CA CYS A 122 3.17 9.77 -6.49
C CYS A 122 3.44 10.66 -7.71
N ASN A 123 4.61 10.55 -8.36
CA ASN A 123 5.03 11.44 -9.45
C ASN A 123 5.05 12.93 -9.04
N ASP A 124 5.23 13.23 -7.75
CA ASP A 124 5.09 14.58 -7.17
C ASP A 124 3.68 15.20 -7.36
N ILE A 125 2.68 14.39 -7.73
CA ILE A 125 1.31 14.83 -7.96
C ILE A 125 0.60 15.00 -6.61
N THR A 126 0.20 16.23 -6.31
CA THR A 126 -0.55 16.57 -5.09
C THR A 126 -2.00 16.16 -5.22
N GLU A 127 -2.64 16.59 -6.29
CA GLU A 127 -4.07 16.51 -6.49
C GLU A 127 -4.53 15.07 -6.72
N TRP A 128 -5.70 14.74 -6.18
CA TRP A 128 -6.40 13.52 -6.56
C TRP A 128 -6.72 13.58 -8.06
N ASN A 129 -6.38 12.50 -8.76
CA ASN A 129 -6.48 12.42 -10.21
C ASN A 129 -7.40 11.24 -10.61
N PRO A 130 -8.56 11.49 -11.24
CA PRO A 130 -9.44 10.45 -11.76
C PRO A 130 -9.01 9.89 -13.13
N GLY A 131 -7.87 10.32 -13.66
CA GLY A 131 -7.28 9.78 -14.87
C GLY A 131 -6.75 8.36 -14.70
N LEU A 132 -6.16 7.82 -15.77
CA LEU A 132 -5.57 6.48 -15.74
C LEU A 132 -4.39 6.44 -14.77
N VAL A 133 -4.42 5.52 -13.82
CA VAL A 133 -3.34 5.22 -12.88
C VAL A 133 -2.06 4.93 -13.66
N THR A 134 -2.16 4.11 -14.71
CA THR A 134 -1.01 3.66 -15.52
C THR A 134 -0.35 4.76 -16.37
N GLU A 135 -1.00 5.91 -16.56
CA GLU A 135 -0.41 7.08 -17.22
C GLU A 135 -0.03 8.19 -16.24
N SER A 136 -0.73 8.28 -15.12
CA SER A 136 -0.49 9.33 -14.13
C SER A 136 0.76 9.07 -13.30
N TYR A 137 1.04 7.81 -13.01
CA TYR A 137 2.15 7.37 -12.16
C TYR A 137 3.13 6.51 -12.98
N THR A 138 4.19 7.15 -13.45
CA THR A 138 5.18 6.59 -14.40
C THR A 138 6.57 6.49 -13.81
N ARG A 139 6.77 6.90 -12.55
CA ARG A 139 8.04 6.76 -11.84
C ARG A 139 7.92 5.70 -10.75
N ALA A 140 8.99 4.91 -10.62
CA ALA A 140 8.99 3.72 -9.80
C ALA A 140 10.31 3.49 -9.07
N ALA A 141 10.28 2.53 -8.16
CA ALA A 141 11.46 1.99 -7.50
C ALA A 141 12.39 1.29 -8.50
N PRO A 142 13.73 1.29 -8.25
CA PRO A 142 14.68 0.50 -9.01
C PRO A 142 14.64 -0.98 -8.57
N ASP A 143 15.21 -1.88 -9.37
CA ASP A 143 15.17 -3.34 -9.14
C ASP A 143 15.70 -3.76 -7.77
N ARG A 144 16.73 -3.05 -7.29
CA ARG A 144 17.40 -3.32 -6.01
C ARG A 144 16.65 -2.77 -4.79
N PHE A 145 15.42 -2.29 -4.95
CA PHE A 145 14.56 -1.89 -3.84
C PHE A 145 14.04 -3.12 -3.06
N ARG A 146 14.88 -3.64 -2.15
CA ARG A 146 14.63 -4.88 -1.39
C ARG A 146 13.31 -4.87 -0.61
N LYS A 147 12.89 -3.72 -0.08
CA LYS A 147 11.61 -3.59 0.65
C LYS A 147 10.40 -3.86 -0.27
N GLY A 148 10.55 -3.61 -1.57
CA GLY A 148 9.54 -3.84 -2.61
C GLY A 148 9.48 -5.26 -3.18
N TRP A 149 10.38 -6.18 -2.83
CA TRP A 149 10.42 -7.55 -3.38
C TRP A 149 9.28 -8.48 -2.93
N GLY A 150 8.14 -7.96 -2.48
CA GLY A 150 6.95 -8.80 -2.38
C GLY A 150 6.47 -9.21 -3.77
N LEU A 151 5.69 -10.29 -3.85
CA LEU A 151 5.24 -10.83 -5.13
C LEU A 151 3.78 -11.29 -5.10
N LYS A 152 3.24 -11.49 -6.30
CA LYS A 152 2.06 -12.31 -6.55
C LYS A 152 2.44 -13.45 -7.50
N THR A 153 1.77 -14.58 -7.38
CA THR A 153 2.01 -15.74 -8.23
C THR A 153 0.82 -15.95 -9.17
N MET A 154 1.09 -16.05 -10.47
CA MET A 154 0.17 -16.58 -11.47
C MET A 154 0.49 -18.07 -11.66
N PHE A 155 -0.50 -18.97 -11.60
CA PHE A 155 -0.25 -20.42 -11.54
C PHE A 155 -1.36 -21.24 -12.20
N LYS A 156 -1.01 -22.46 -12.61
CA LYS A 156 -1.98 -23.48 -13.02
C LYS A 156 -2.66 -24.07 -11.78
N PRO A 157 -4.00 -24.19 -11.72
CA PRO A 157 -4.67 -24.79 -10.57
C PRO A 157 -4.27 -26.26 -10.42
N PHE A 158 -4.18 -26.72 -9.16
CA PHE A 158 -3.78 -28.08 -8.84
C PHE A 158 -4.59 -28.69 -7.69
N GLU A 159 -4.51 -30.00 -7.53
CA GLU A 159 -5.27 -30.73 -6.52
C GLU A 159 -4.88 -30.29 -5.11
N GLU A 160 -5.86 -30.14 -4.23
CA GLU A 160 -5.65 -29.74 -2.83
C GLU A 160 -4.97 -28.39 -2.62
N MET A 161 -4.99 -27.56 -3.67
CA MET A 161 -4.62 -26.16 -3.61
C MET A 161 -5.50 -25.38 -2.62
N LYS A 162 -4.87 -24.38 -2.01
CA LYS A 162 -5.49 -23.33 -1.22
C LYS A 162 -4.99 -21.97 -1.71
N PHE A 163 -5.90 -21.06 -2.05
CA PHE A 163 -5.55 -19.68 -2.37
C PHE A 163 -4.91 -18.98 -1.16
N GLY A 164 -3.76 -18.39 -1.41
CA GLY A 164 -3.21 -17.30 -0.62
C GLY A 164 -3.30 -16.00 -1.40
N ILE A 165 -3.17 -14.87 -0.70
CA ILE A 165 -3.19 -13.55 -1.33
C ILE A 165 -1.97 -13.30 -2.22
N HIS A 166 -0.84 -13.93 -1.92
CA HIS A 166 0.41 -13.78 -2.67
C HIS A 166 0.72 -14.98 -3.55
N ARG A 167 0.33 -16.19 -3.14
CA ARG A 167 0.70 -17.44 -3.81
C ARG A 167 -0.25 -18.57 -3.42
N PRO A 168 -0.38 -19.62 -4.25
CA PRO A 168 -1.10 -20.82 -3.84
C PRO A 168 -0.31 -21.57 -2.77
N HIS A 169 -1.02 -22.32 -1.94
CA HIS A 169 -0.46 -23.21 -0.94
C HIS A 169 -1.06 -24.60 -1.08
N MET A 170 -0.32 -25.63 -0.66
CA MET A 170 -0.88 -26.96 -0.51
C MET A 170 -1.63 -27.09 0.83
N LYS A 171 -2.87 -27.57 0.81
CA LYS A 171 -3.61 -27.87 2.06
C LYS A 171 -2.84 -28.91 2.88
N GLY A 172 -2.80 -28.71 4.19
CA GLY A 172 -2.13 -29.65 5.10
C GLY A 172 -0.60 -29.55 5.12
N ALA A 173 0.07 -28.86 4.18
CA ALA A 173 1.53 -28.80 4.09
C ALA A 173 2.25 -28.27 5.35
N LYS A 174 1.57 -27.47 6.19
CA LYS A 174 2.14 -27.01 7.47
C LYS A 174 2.14 -28.07 8.58
N ARG A 175 1.40 -29.18 8.40
CA ARG A 175 1.17 -30.22 9.41
C ARG A 175 1.65 -31.59 8.95
N LEU A 176 1.72 -31.79 7.64
CA LEU A 176 1.92 -33.07 6.98
C LEU A 176 3.13 -32.95 6.04
N PRO A 177 4.31 -33.53 6.39
CA PRO A 177 5.52 -33.45 5.59
C PRO A 177 5.34 -33.93 4.14
N GLU A 178 4.53 -34.96 3.92
CA GLU A 178 4.20 -35.50 2.60
C GLU A 178 3.49 -34.47 1.71
N ARG A 179 2.60 -33.65 2.28
CA ARG A 179 1.94 -32.55 1.56
C ARG A 179 2.90 -31.41 1.25
N ALA A 180 3.88 -31.16 2.12
CA ALA A 180 4.94 -30.20 1.83
C ALA A 180 5.83 -30.71 0.68
N GLN A 181 6.17 -32.00 0.67
CA GLN A 181 6.95 -32.61 -0.41
C GLN A 181 6.21 -32.60 -1.75
N GLU A 182 4.88 -32.77 -1.77
CA GLU A 182 4.08 -32.61 -2.99
C GLU A 182 4.24 -31.22 -3.62
N MET A 183 4.32 -30.17 -2.80
CA MET A 183 4.50 -28.79 -3.25
C MET A 183 5.84 -28.57 -3.98
N LEU A 184 6.86 -29.36 -3.68
CA LEU A 184 8.19 -29.26 -4.32
C LEU A 184 8.22 -29.76 -5.76
N LYS A 185 7.20 -30.51 -6.19
CA LYS A 185 7.09 -31.06 -7.55
C LYS A 185 6.75 -29.98 -8.59
N TYR A 186 6.11 -28.89 -8.17
CA TYR A 186 5.69 -27.82 -9.07
C TYR A 186 6.88 -26.95 -9.47
N LYS A 187 7.02 -26.69 -10.75
CA LYS A 187 8.13 -25.92 -11.32
C LYS A 187 7.76 -24.45 -11.42
N TRP A 188 8.43 -23.64 -10.61
CA TRP A 188 8.14 -22.20 -10.50
C TRP A 188 9.23 -21.40 -11.19
N VAL A 189 8.84 -20.35 -11.90
CA VAL A 189 9.77 -19.38 -12.51
C VAL A 189 9.59 -17.99 -11.90
N ASN A 190 10.62 -17.14 -11.99
CA ASN A 190 10.54 -15.73 -11.61
C ASN A 190 9.97 -14.88 -12.78
N GLY A 191 9.85 -13.56 -12.59
CA GLY A 191 9.39 -12.63 -13.62
C GLY A 191 10.32 -12.48 -14.83
N SER A 192 11.48 -13.14 -14.84
CA SER A 192 12.38 -13.26 -16.00
C SER A 192 12.23 -14.61 -16.74
N GLY A 193 11.35 -15.50 -16.29
CA GLY A 193 11.21 -16.85 -16.86
C GLY A 193 12.26 -17.85 -16.39
N GLU A 194 13.07 -17.48 -15.39
CA GLU A 194 14.12 -18.34 -14.84
C GLU A 194 13.57 -19.17 -13.68
N TYR A 195 13.96 -20.44 -13.60
CA TYR A 195 13.56 -21.32 -12.50
C TYR A 195 14.01 -20.79 -11.14
N VAL A 196 13.10 -20.85 -10.17
CA VAL A 196 13.44 -20.62 -8.75
C VAL A 196 13.66 -21.97 -8.04
N PRO A 197 14.48 -22.03 -6.99
CA PRO A 197 14.67 -23.27 -6.22
C PRO A 197 13.34 -23.81 -5.68
N SER A 198 13.13 -25.13 -5.74
CA SER A 198 11.86 -25.77 -5.34
C SER A 198 11.46 -25.46 -3.90
N GLU A 199 12.42 -25.24 -3.01
CA GLU A 199 12.19 -24.88 -1.60
C GLU A 199 11.44 -23.55 -1.47
N PHE A 200 11.51 -22.68 -2.48
CA PHE A 200 10.76 -21.43 -2.55
C PHE A 200 9.24 -21.65 -2.54
N ASN A 201 8.78 -22.83 -2.98
CA ASN A 201 7.37 -23.19 -3.02
C ASN A 201 6.79 -23.39 -1.60
N LEU A 202 7.63 -23.70 -0.62
CA LEU A 202 7.19 -24.06 0.74
C LEU A 202 6.82 -22.84 1.59
N ALA A 203 7.52 -21.72 1.41
CA ALA A 203 7.38 -20.57 2.31
C ALA A 203 7.78 -19.23 1.67
N GLY A 204 7.41 -18.16 2.39
CA GLY A 204 7.66 -16.78 1.99
C GLY A 204 6.54 -16.16 1.16
N TRP A 205 6.70 -14.88 0.86
CA TRP A 205 5.86 -14.11 -0.07
C TRP A 205 6.70 -13.04 -0.80
N ARG A 206 8.02 -13.21 -0.76
CA ARG A 206 9.00 -12.24 -1.25
C ARG A 206 10.05 -12.93 -2.11
N SER A 207 10.51 -12.23 -3.13
CA SER A 207 11.72 -12.59 -3.87
C SER A 207 12.96 -12.32 -3.03
N SER A 208 14.04 -13.01 -3.35
CA SER A 208 15.38 -12.83 -2.80
C SER A 208 16.32 -12.42 -3.92
N GLY A 209 17.59 -12.14 -3.62
CA GLY A 209 18.58 -11.84 -4.67
C GLY A 209 18.62 -12.92 -5.76
N PRO A 210 18.72 -14.22 -5.39
CA PRO A 210 18.69 -15.33 -6.34
C PRO A 210 17.36 -15.57 -7.07
N THR A 211 16.22 -15.14 -6.51
CA THR A 211 14.89 -15.40 -7.12
C THR A 211 14.27 -14.16 -7.76
N LEU A 212 14.98 -13.05 -7.80
CA LEU A 212 14.53 -11.80 -8.41
C LEU A 212 14.55 -11.91 -9.93
N GLY A 213 13.46 -11.50 -10.58
CA GLY A 213 13.40 -11.42 -12.04
C GLY A 213 12.30 -10.46 -12.49
N TYR A 214 12.60 -9.63 -13.49
CA TYR A 214 11.73 -8.59 -14.03
C TYR A 214 11.74 -8.51 -15.56
N ASN A 215 12.44 -9.41 -16.26
CA ASN A 215 12.73 -9.25 -17.69
C ASN A 215 11.49 -9.47 -18.57
N LEU A 216 10.61 -10.42 -18.22
CA LEU A 216 9.41 -10.76 -18.99
C LEU A 216 8.16 -10.09 -18.43
N VAL A 217 8.03 -10.04 -17.10
CA VAL A 217 6.86 -9.51 -16.41
C VAL A 217 7.22 -8.94 -15.04
N GLU A 218 6.50 -7.89 -14.65
CA GLU A 218 6.50 -7.37 -13.29
C GLU A 218 5.07 -6.97 -12.88
N LEU A 219 4.87 -6.75 -11.59
CA LEU A 219 3.58 -6.30 -11.07
C LEU A 219 3.70 -4.86 -10.60
N ASN A 220 3.18 -3.92 -11.38
CA ASN A 220 3.16 -2.52 -11.00
C ASN A 220 2.24 -2.36 -9.79
N HIS A 221 2.77 -1.83 -8.69
CA HIS A 221 2.01 -1.63 -7.46
C HIS A 221 1.92 -0.14 -7.11
N TYR A 222 0.72 0.41 -7.24
CA TYR A 222 0.37 1.82 -7.04
C TYR A 222 -0.19 2.03 -5.63
N GLY A 223 0.58 1.63 -4.62
CA GLY A 223 0.12 1.64 -3.23
C GLY A 223 -0.09 3.05 -2.64
N VAL A 224 0.61 4.07 -3.16
CA VAL A 224 0.53 5.45 -2.66
C VAL A 224 -0.29 6.38 -3.55
N LYS A 225 -0.14 6.31 -4.89
CA LYS A 225 -0.73 7.28 -5.84
C LYS A 225 -0.39 8.74 -5.44
N SER A 226 -1.19 9.73 -5.83
CA SER A 226 -1.02 11.14 -5.43
C SER A 226 -1.11 11.34 -3.92
N TYR A 227 -0.58 12.46 -3.42
CA TYR A 227 -0.69 12.83 -2.00
C TYR A 227 -2.15 12.83 -1.49
N GLU A 228 -3.08 13.43 -2.22
CA GLU A 228 -4.50 13.45 -1.82
C GLU A 228 -5.13 12.06 -1.84
N ALA A 229 -4.87 11.24 -2.86
CA ALA A 229 -5.34 9.85 -2.89
C ALA A 229 -4.87 9.04 -1.67
N TYR A 230 -3.61 9.22 -1.25
CA TYR A 230 -3.09 8.58 -0.04
C TYR A 230 -3.77 9.10 1.24
N LEU A 231 -4.01 10.40 1.35
CA LEU A 231 -4.72 10.99 2.50
C LEU A 231 -6.19 10.55 2.56
N LEU A 232 -6.87 10.38 1.44
CA LEU A 232 -8.20 9.79 1.39
C LEU A 232 -8.20 8.36 1.95
N ARG A 233 -7.17 7.57 1.60
CA ARG A 233 -6.97 6.21 2.13
C ARG A 233 -6.72 6.24 3.65
N ARG A 234 -5.96 7.23 4.15
CA ARG A 234 -5.76 7.50 5.59
C ARG A 234 -7.08 7.80 6.30
N MET A 235 -7.93 8.67 5.74
CA MET A 235 -9.24 9.03 6.31
C MET A 235 -10.24 7.87 6.30
N ARG A 236 -10.22 7.01 5.27
CA ARG A 236 -11.10 5.83 5.18
C ARG A 236 -10.77 4.77 6.25
N GLY A 237 -9.52 4.72 6.70
CA GLY A 237 -9.00 3.62 7.51
C GLY A 237 -8.71 2.36 6.67
N ASN A 238 -8.36 1.27 7.35
CA ASN A 238 -7.96 0.01 6.71
C ASN A 238 -8.97 -1.12 7.02
N VAL A 239 -9.25 -1.98 6.03
CA VAL A 239 -10.11 -3.18 6.14
C VAL A 239 -9.73 -4.17 7.25
N ASN A 240 -8.53 -4.04 7.83
CA ASN A 240 -8.04 -4.86 8.94
C ASN A 240 -8.08 -4.15 10.31
N ASN A 241 -8.77 -3.01 10.46
CA ASN A 241 -8.87 -2.24 11.72
C ASN A 241 -7.53 -1.94 12.40
N LYS A 242 -6.45 -1.79 11.62
CA LYS A 242 -5.16 -1.31 12.13
C LYS A 242 -5.19 0.22 12.13
N ALA A 243 -5.33 0.83 13.29
CA ALA A 243 -5.11 2.26 13.47
C ALA A 243 -3.71 2.64 12.95
N ASP A 244 -3.60 3.81 12.35
CA ASP A 244 -2.33 4.39 11.87
C ASP A 244 -1.57 3.60 10.77
N LYS A 245 -2.22 2.70 10.03
CA LYS A 245 -1.54 1.96 8.94
C LYS A 245 -0.95 2.89 7.87
N TYR A 246 -1.74 3.86 7.42
CA TYR A 246 -1.37 4.77 6.33
C TYR A 246 -0.81 6.08 6.90
N ASN A 247 0.45 6.02 7.33
CA ASN A 247 1.15 7.14 7.93
C ASN A 247 2.33 7.60 7.04
N ALA A 248 3.03 8.64 7.49
CA ALA A 248 4.16 9.21 6.78
C ALA A 248 5.33 8.23 6.59
N ALA A 249 5.58 7.33 7.56
CA ALA A 249 6.63 6.33 7.45
C ALA A 249 6.35 5.32 6.33
N TYR A 250 5.10 4.88 6.16
CA TYR A 250 4.73 4.04 5.02
C TYR A 250 4.92 4.78 3.70
N PHE A 251 4.45 6.04 3.61
CA PHE A 251 4.60 6.85 2.41
C PHE A 251 6.09 7.02 2.05
N SER A 252 6.93 7.35 3.04
CA SER A 252 8.38 7.50 2.88
C SER A 252 9.06 6.26 2.29
N ILE A 253 8.62 5.06 2.67
CA ILE A 253 9.21 3.82 2.18
C ILE A 253 8.72 3.48 0.76
N PHE A 254 7.44 3.66 0.48
CA PHE A 254 6.79 3.09 -0.71
C PHE A 254 6.47 4.10 -1.82
N ASP A 255 6.55 5.40 -1.55
CA ASP A 255 6.54 6.44 -2.57
C ASP A 255 7.89 6.49 -3.29
N ARG A 256 8.04 5.70 -4.35
CA ARG A 256 9.31 5.49 -5.05
C ARG A 256 9.24 6.02 -6.48
N ASN A 257 10.11 6.99 -6.78
CA ASN A 257 10.10 7.75 -8.02
C ASN A 257 11.48 7.78 -8.73
N GLU A 258 12.37 6.84 -8.41
CA GLU A 258 13.78 6.88 -8.82
C GLU A 258 14.00 6.64 -10.31
N ILE A 259 13.21 5.75 -10.94
CA ILE A 259 13.34 5.42 -12.36
C ILE A 259 12.04 5.70 -13.10
N GLU A 260 12.14 5.98 -14.40
CA GLU A 260 10.98 5.97 -15.29
C GLU A 260 10.58 4.53 -15.65
N ALA A 261 9.29 4.22 -15.60
CA ALA A 261 8.73 2.90 -15.86
C ALA A 261 7.38 3.03 -16.60
N THR A 262 7.44 3.10 -17.93
CA THR A 262 6.28 3.40 -18.80
C THR A 262 5.71 2.18 -19.53
N ASN A 263 6.13 0.96 -19.16
CA ASN A 263 5.69 -0.24 -19.88
C ASN A 263 4.16 -0.43 -19.85
N ALA A 264 3.49 -0.20 -18.71
CA ALA A 264 2.03 -0.26 -18.66
C ALA A 264 1.35 0.85 -19.49
N THR A 265 1.96 2.05 -19.54
CA THR A 265 1.48 3.22 -20.29
C THR A 265 1.32 2.94 -21.79
N ARG A 266 2.09 1.99 -22.36
CA ARG A 266 1.97 1.60 -23.77
C ARG A 266 0.57 1.07 -24.13
N HIS A 267 -0.18 0.56 -23.15
CA HIS A 267 -1.54 0.05 -23.33
C HIS A 267 -2.62 1.12 -23.22
N ALA A 268 -2.29 2.34 -22.79
CA ALA A 268 -3.26 3.36 -22.45
C ALA A 268 -4.24 3.69 -23.57
N ARG A 269 -3.78 3.79 -24.83
CA ARG A 269 -4.67 4.04 -25.98
C ARG A 269 -5.74 2.95 -26.12
N ALA A 270 -5.37 1.69 -25.93
CA ALA A 270 -6.30 0.58 -26.07
C ALA A 270 -7.22 0.45 -24.85
N THR A 271 -6.69 0.69 -23.64
CA THR A 271 -7.48 0.78 -22.40
C THR A 271 -8.55 1.85 -22.51
N ARG A 272 -8.19 3.09 -22.92
CA ARG A 272 -9.16 4.17 -23.14
C ARG A 272 -10.21 3.83 -24.18
N ARG A 273 -9.81 3.16 -25.27
CA ARG A 273 -10.78 2.75 -26.29
C ARG A 273 -11.85 1.83 -25.70
N LEU A 274 -11.43 0.84 -24.91
CA LEU A 274 -12.35 -0.09 -24.26
C LEU A 274 -13.18 0.59 -23.16
N MET A 275 -12.60 1.49 -22.38
CA MET A 275 -13.38 2.30 -21.42
C MET A 275 -14.41 3.20 -22.12
N ASN A 276 -14.07 3.78 -23.28
CA ASN A 276 -15.02 4.59 -24.05
C ASN A 276 -16.17 3.73 -24.62
N GLU A 277 -15.91 2.47 -24.96
CA GLU A 277 -16.92 1.49 -25.34
C GLU A 277 -17.83 1.16 -24.16
N PHE A 278 -17.26 0.90 -22.97
CA PHE A 278 -18.03 0.71 -21.73
C PHE A 278 -18.99 1.87 -21.46
N LEU A 279 -18.48 3.11 -21.59
CA LEU A 279 -19.23 4.33 -21.29
C LEU A 279 -20.25 4.74 -22.37
N GLN A 280 -20.35 4.00 -23.49
CA GLN A 280 -21.50 4.12 -24.38
C GLN A 280 -22.78 3.58 -23.71
N ASP A 281 -22.66 2.68 -22.73
CA ASP A 281 -23.79 2.27 -21.90
C ASP A 281 -24.18 3.39 -20.92
N ASP A 282 -25.40 3.91 -21.06
CA ASP A 282 -25.88 5.04 -20.27
C ASP A 282 -25.93 4.74 -18.77
N LYS A 283 -26.25 3.49 -18.39
CA LYS A 283 -26.29 3.10 -16.97
C LYS A 283 -24.88 3.08 -16.38
N LEU A 284 -23.94 2.43 -17.05
CA LEU A 284 -22.56 2.35 -16.59
C LEU A 284 -21.91 3.74 -16.52
N ARG A 285 -22.19 4.61 -17.50
CA ARG A 285 -21.72 6.00 -17.48
C ARG A 285 -22.25 6.76 -16.27
N ALA A 286 -23.55 6.67 -15.98
CA ALA A 286 -24.15 7.32 -14.81
C ALA A 286 -23.56 6.80 -13.49
N LEU A 287 -23.29 5.48 -13.39
CA LEU A 287 -22.63 4.88 -12.23
C LEU A 287 -21.19 5.39 -12.06
N GLN A 288 -20.43 5.49 -13.16
CA GLN A 288 -19.08 6.05 -13.12
C GLN A 288 -19.08 7.51 -12.68
N GLU A 289 -19.99 8.33 -13.22
CA GLU A 289 -20.14 9.74 -12.84
C GLU A 289 -20.45 9.88 -11.33
N LYS A 290 -21.37 9.06 -10.81
CA LYS A 290 -21.70 9.01 -9.37
C LYS A 290 -20.48 8.63 -8.51
N ALA A 291 -19.70 7.63 -8.94
CA ALA A 291 -18.48 7.23 -8.23
C ALA A 291 -17.44 8.38 -8.22
N LEU A 292 -17.22 9.02 -9.37
CA LEU A 292 -16.29 10.16 -9.47
C LEU A 292 -16.73 11.33 -8.60
N GLU A 293 -18.02 11.66 -8.58
CA GLU A 293 -18.58 12.71 -7.73
C GLU A 293 -18.40 12.36 -6.24
N TYR A 294 -18.67 11.11 -5.84
CA TYR A 294 -18.43 10.65 -4.47
C TYR A 294 -16.97 10.89 -4.04
N HIS A 295 -15.99 10.48 -4.86
CA HIS A 295 -14.57 10.68 -4.53
C HIS A 295 -14.18 12.16 -4.53
N ALA A 296 -14.70 12.97 -5.46
CA ALA A 296 -14.48 14.42 -5.46
C ALA A 296 -15.00 15.09 -4.18
N GLN A 297 -16.20 14.72 -3.70
CA GLN A 297 -16.74 15.22 -2.43
C GLN A 297 -15.86 14.83 -1.23
N ARG A 298 -15.26 13.63 -1.26
CA ARG A 298 -14.30 13.18 -0.23
C ARG A 298 -13.02 14.02 -0.25
N VAL A 299 -12.52 14.43 -1.41
CA VAL A 299 -11.37 15.34 -1.53
C VAL A 299 -11.71 16.70 -0.91
N GLU A 300 -12.87 17.25 -1.20
CA GLU A 300 -13.30 18.53 -0.61
C GLU A 300 -13.45 18.42 0.92
N ALA A 301 -14.01 17.31 1.41
CA ALA A 301 -14.07 17.04 2.85
C ALA A 301 -12.68 16.93 3.49
N LEU A 302 -11.72 16.26 2.82
CA LEU A 302 -10.33 16.18 3.26
C LEU A 302 -9.69 17.57 3.37
N ARG A 303 -9.84 18.41 2.36
CA ARG A 303 -9.32 19.79 2.34
C ARG A 303 -9.93 20.66 3.43
N ALA A 304 -11.18 20.38 3.82
CA ALA A 304 -11.89 21.10 4.87
C ALA A 304 -11.58 20.65 6.32
N THR A 305 -10.72 19.65 6.52
CA THR A 305 -10.42 19.10 7.86
C THR A 305 -9.69 20.05 8.81
N GLY A 306 -9.09 21.14 8.30
CA GLY A 306 -8.19 22.01 9.06
C GLY A 306 -6.77 21.45 9.26
N GLU A 307 -6.60 20.13 9.11
CA GLU A 307 -5.33 19.39 9.22
C GLU A 307 -4.66 19.16 7.86
N TYR A 308 -5.36 19.42 6.76
CA TYR A 308 -4.93 19.11 5.39
C TYR A 308 -3.50 19.59 5.07
N GLU A 309 -3.21 20.87 5.32
CA GLU A 309 -1.88 21.45 5.03
C GLU A 309 -0.78 20.77 5.87
N ALA A 310 -1.05 20.50 7.14
CA ALA A 310 -0.09 19.85 8.02
C ALA A 310 0.20 18.42 7.56
N TRP A 311 -0.82 17.66 7.18
CA TRP A 311 -0.67 16.31 6.64
C TRP A 311 0.01 16.31 5.27
N LEU A 312 -0.30 17.26 4.40
CA LEU A 312 0.33 17.37 3.09
C LEU A 312 1.84 17.66 3.23
N GLU A 313 2.22 18.62 4.07
CA GLU A 313 3.62 18.93 4.33
C GLU A 313 4.37 17.79 5.03
N GLU A 314 3.69 17.05 5.92
CA GLU A 314 4.20 15.80 6.49
C GLU A 314 4.54 14.78 5.39
N LEU A 315 3.62 14.54 4.45
CA LEU A 315 3.83 13.57 3.37
C LEU A 315 4.89 14.03 2.37
N LYS A 316 4.94 15.32 2.00
CA LYS A 316 5.99 15.86 1.12
C LYS A 316 7.37 15.69 1.73
N ARG A 317 7.50 15.91 3.05
CA ARG A 317 8.75 15.63 3.77
C ARG A 317 9.08 14.15 3.74
N ALA A 318 8.09 13.27 3.89
CA ALA A 318 8.27 11.83 3.82
C ALA A 318 8.70 11.36 2.42
N SER A 319 8.11 11.91 1.36
CA SER A 319 8.42 11.65 -0.05
C SER A 319 9.88 11.97 -0.38
N ALA A 320 10.39 13.07 0.16
CA ALA A 320 11.76 13.52 -0.04
C ALA A 320 12.82 12.58 0.56
N GLN A 321 12.43 11.51 1.26
CA GLN A 321 13.37 10.54 1.82
C GLN A 321 14.09 9.75 0.71
N PRO A 322 15.44 9.86 0.64
CA PRO A 322 16.23 9.12 -0.33
C PRO A 322 16.16 7.61 -0.09
N ILE A 323 16.19 6.83 -1.18
CA ILE A 323 16.07 5.36 -1.13
C ILE A 323 17.20 4.69 -0.33
N ASP A 324 18.39 5.27 -0.32
CA ASP A 324 19.57 4.82 0.41
C ASP A 324 19.52 5.15 1.92
N LYS A 325 18.55 5.97 2.34
CA LYS A 325 18.33 6.36 3.74
C LYS A 325 17.06 5.78 4.36
N LEU A 326 16.46 4.76 3.75
CA LEU A 326 15.21 4.18 4.28
C LEU A 326 15.39 3.41 5.60
N ASP A 327 16.61 3.07 5.99
CA ASP A 327 16.89 2.48 7.31
C ASP A 327 16.88 3.54 8.44
N GLU A 328 16.74 4.82 8.08
CA GLU A 328 16.51 5.93 9.01
C GLU A 328 15.02 6.20 9.26
N VAL A 329 14.14 5.51 8.54
CA VAL A 329 12.69 5.65 8.67
C VAL A 329 12.18 4.66 9.72
N LEU A 330 11.67 5.18 10.84
CA LEU A 330 11.07 4.35 11.88
C LEU A 330 9.71 3.83 11.42
N PHE A 331 9.68 2.59 10.95
CA PHE A 331 8.45 1.92 10.55
C PHE A 331 8.14 0.77 11.51
N THR A 332 7.24 0.99 12.47
CA THR A 332 7.03 0.06 13.59
C THR A 332 6.00 -1.05 13.33
N GLN A 333 5.11 -0.85 12.36
CA GLN A 333 3.91 -1.69 12.17
C GLN A 333 4.19 -3.16 11.86
N HIS A 334 5.37 -3.45 11.33
CA HIS A 334 5.81 -4.80 10.97
C HIS A 334 6.69 -5.45 12.06
N LEU A 335 7.03 -4.71 13.11
CA LEU A 335 7.84 -5.23 14.21
C LEU A 335 6.98 -6.10 15.13
N PRO A 336 7.56 -7.12 15.79
CA PRO A 336 6.90 -7.85 16.86
C PRO A 336 6.46 -6.92 18.01
N LYS A 337 5.50 -7.36 18.82
CA LYS A 337 4.94 -6.56 19.93
C LYS A 337 6.01 -6.08 20.92
N LEU A 338 6.97 -6.94 21.25
CA LEU A 338 8.09 -6.59 22.14
C LEU A 338 8.90 -5.42 21.58
N TRP A 339 9.24 -5.47 20.29
CA TRP A 339 9.94 -4.39 19.60
C TRP A 339 9.11 -3.10 19.53
N GLN A 340 7.80 -3.21 19.28
CA GLN A 340 6.91 -2.04 19.33
C GLN A 340 6.87 -1.40 20.72
N GLN A 341 6.90 -2.20 21.79
CA GLN A 341 7.00 -1.70 23.16
C GLN A 341 8.35 -1.01 23.41
N LYS A 342 9.47 -1.61 23.00
CA LYS A 342 10.80 -1.03 23.15
C LYS A 342 10.97 0.28 22.39
N VAL A 343 10.35 0.40 21.21
CA VAL A 343 10.26 1.67 20.49
C VAL A 343 9.53 2.72 21.32
N ARG A 344 8.39 2.39 21.91
CA ARG A 344 7.66 3.32 22.79
C ARG A 344 8.49 3.75 24.00
N GLU A 345 9.18 2.82 24.66
CA GLU A 345 10.06 3.13 25.79
C GLU A 345 11.20 4.10 25.39
N MET A 346 11.81 3.89 24.21
CA MET A 346 12.83 4.81 23.67
C MET A 346 12.24 6.19 23.34
N GLN A 347 11.05 6.25 22.74
CA GLN A 347 10.37 7.51 22.43
C GLN A 347 9.98 8.28 23.70
N GLU A 348 9.47 7.59 24.72
CA GLU A 348 9.16 8.18 26.04
C GLU A 348 10.42 8.71 26.74
N ALA A 349 11.56 8.07 26.51
CA ALA A 349 12.87 8.54 26.97
C ALA A 349 13.43 9.70 26.13
N GLY A 350 12.77 10.11 25.04
CA GLY A 350 13.20 11.22 24.18
C GLY A 350 14.22 10.85 23.10
N VAL A 351 14.48 9.56 22.88
CA VAL A 351 15.40 9.11 21.82
C VAL A 351 14.80 9.45 20.45
N PRO A 352 15.55 10.12 19.55
CA PRO A 352 15.02 10.49 18.23
C PRO A 352 14.64 9.27 17.38
N ASP A 353 13.51 9.32 16.67
CA ASP A 353 13.02 8.24 15.81
C ASP A 353 14.08 7.72 14.81
N ARG A 354 14.92 8.62 14.30
CA ARG A 354 16.02 8.28 13.39
C ARG A 354 17.07 7.36 14.03
N GLU A 355 17.37 7.55 15.32
CA GLU A 355 18.28 6.67 16.05
C GLU A 355 17.63 5.32 16.34
N ILE A 356 16.36 5.34 16.76
CA ILE A 356 15.56 4.14 16.99
C ILE A 356 15.51 3.28 15.71
N ALA A 357 15.27 3.90 14.55
CA ALA A 357 15.24 3.23 13.27
C ALA A 357 16.56 2.51 12.95
N LYS A 358 17.70 3.16 13.21
CA LYS A 358 19.04 2.58 13.01
C LYS A 358 19.29 1.38 13.92
N ILE A 359 18.86 1.45 15.18
CA ILE A 359 18.97 0.33 16.13
C ILE A 359 18.16 -0.87 15.64
N VAL A 360 16.90 -0.64 15.23
CA VAL A 360 16.02 -1.68 14.69
C VAL A 360 16.61 -2.30 13.42
N ALA A 361 17.14 -1.48 12.50
CA ALA A 361 17.77 -1.95 11.27
C ALA A 361 19.04 -2.77 11.55
N GLY A 362 19.89 -2.29 12.47
CA GLY A 362 21.11 -2.97 12.91
C GLY A 362 20.82 -4.34 13.53
N SER A 363 19.77 -4.47 14.34
CA SER A 363 19.35 -5.75 14.92
C SER A 363 18.99 -6.78 13.85
N LYS A 364 18.29 -6.38 12.79
CA LYS A 364 17.97 -7.29 11.68
C LYS A 364 19.21 -7.74 10.93
N GLN A 365 20.18 -6.85 10.73
CA GLN A 365 21.46 -7.21 10.10
C GLN A 365 22.25 -8.18 10.98
N ALA A 366 22.29 -7.96 12.30
CA ALA A 366 22.92 -8.86 13.26
C ALA A 366 22.28 -10.26 13.24
N LYS A 367 20.95 -10.34 13.25
CA LYS A 367 20.21 -11.61 13.11
C LYS A 367 20.55 -12.34 11.81
N LEU A 368 20.60 -11.62 10.68
CA LEU A 368 20.92 -12.21 9.39
C LEU A 368 22.35 -12.77 9.35
N ARG A 369 23.32 -12.04 9.93
CA ARG A 369 24.71 -12.51 10.07
C ARG A 369 24.79 -13.77 10.92
N ALA A 370 24.19 -13.76 12.11
CA ALA A 370 24.17 -14.92 13.00
C ALA A 370 23.52 -16.16 12.34
N LYS A 371 22.44 -15.97 11.57
CA LYS A 371 21.81 -17.05 10.79
C LYS A 371 22.76 -17.59 9.72
N THR A 372 23.45 -16.70 9.00
CA THR A 372 24.41 -17.08 7.95
C THR A 372 25.61 -17.81 8.54
N GLU A 373 26.15 -17.34 9.66
CA GLU A 373 27.25 -17.98 10.40
C GLU A 373 26.85 -19.36 10.93
N ARG A 374 25.63 -19.50 11.47
CA ARG A 374 25.10 -20.80 11.91
C ARG A 374 24.93 -21.77 10.75
N ALA A 375 24.38 -21.32 9.62
CA ALA A 375 24.27 -22.14 8.41
C ALA A 375 25.64 -22.56 7.86
N ALA A 376 26.62 -21.65 7.86
CA ALA A 376 28.00 -21.95 7.47
C ALA A 376 28.67 -22.94 8.45
N ALA A 377 28.42 -22.80 9.76
CA ALA A 377 28.92 -23.72 10.78
C ALA A 377 28.27 -25.11 10.68
N MET A 378 26.97 -25.19 10.35
CA MET A 378 26.28 -26.45 10.09
C MET A 378 26.81 -27.12 8.81
N ALA A 379 26.99 -26.39 7.72
CA ALA A 379 27.59 -26.90 6.49
C ALA A 379 29.05 -27.37 6.70
N ALA A 380 29.82 -26.69 7.57
CA ALA A 380 31.15 -27.14 7.98
C ALA A 380 31.11 -28.40 8.88
N ALA A 381 30.00 -28.61 9.60
CA ALA A 381 29.78 -29.79 10.44
C ALA A 381 29.25 -30.99 9.64
N GLU A 382 28.67 -30.81 8.44
CA GLU A 382 28.16 -31.87 7.55
C GLU A 382 29.24 -32.83 7.00
N GLY A 383 30.52 -32.66 7.36
CA GLY A 383 31.54 -33.72 7.29
C GLY A 383 31.42 -34.78 8.41
N LYS A 384 30.48 -34.64 9.35
CA LYS A 384 30.14 -35.59 10.41
C LYS A 384 28.62 -35.60 10.62
N THR A 385 28.00 -36.74 10.35
CA THR A 385 26.57 -36.98 10.55
C THR A 385 26.14 -36.70 11.98
N THR A 386 25.18 -35.79 12.17
CA THR A 386 24.07 -35.94 13.13
C THR A 386 22.90 -35.05 12.72
N ASP A 387 21.72 -35.62 12.90
CA ASP A 387 20.37 -35.13 12.66
C ASP A 387 19.99 -33.95 13.58
N ALA A 388 19.24 -32.99 13.02
CA ALA A 388 18.21 -32.15 13.67
C ALA A 388 17.98 -30.88 12.83
N GLY A 389 16.94 -30.91 12.01
CA GLY A 389 16.37 -29.73 11.38
C GLY A 389 15.58 -28.89 12.37
N GLU A 390 15.78 -27.58 12.32
CA GLU A 390 14.83 -26.57 12.78
C GLU A 390 15.25 -25.24 12.15
N ASP A 391 14.46 -24.74 11.19
CA ASP A 391 14.67 -23.38 10.71
C ASP A 391 13.34 -22.66 10.41
N VAL A 392 12.91 -21.99 11.48
CA VAL A 392 12.36 -20.63 11.59
C VAL A 392 11.51 -20.12 10.42
N ASP A 393 10.23 -20.36 10.63
CA ASP A 393 9.04 -19.71 10.11
C ASP A 393 9.09 -18.17 10.24
N ASP A 394 9.03 -17.43 9.12
CA ASP A 394 8.79 -15.97 9.08
C ASP A 394 7.29 -15.67 9.28
N ARG A 395 6.66 -16.35 10.24
CA ARG A 395 5.36 -15.97 10.78
C ARG A 395 5.62 -14.96 11.89
N LEU A 396 5.15 -13.74 11.64
CA LEU A 396 4.81 -12.76 12.68
C LEU A 396 3.92 -13.44 13.73
N GLY A 397 4.52 -13.97 14.80
CA GLY A 397 3.80 -14.79 15.77
C GLY A 397 4.60 -15.28 16.97
N ASP A 398 5.92 -15.34 16.92
CA ASP A 398 6.72 -15.84 18.05
C ASP A 398 7.32 -14.69 18.87
N GLU A 399 7.34 -14.84 20.19
CA GLU A 399 7.98 -13.89 21.11
C GLU A 399 9.48 -13.80 20.80
N GLU A 400 9.86 -12.89 19.90
CA GLU A 400 11.25 -12.74 19.45
C GLU A 400 12.14 -12.22 20.59
N VAL A 401 13.06 -13.07 21.06
CA VAL A 401 14.15 -12.67 21.95
C VAL A 401 15.08 -11.70 21.23
N MET A 402 15.34 -10.56 21.85
CA MET A 402 16.26 -9.55 21.34
C MET A 402 17.73 -9.96 21.60
N PRO A 403 18.64 -9.83 20.62
CA PRO A 403 20.07 -10.10 20.85
C PRO A 403 20.62 -9.25 22.01
N ALA A 404 21.48 -9.84 22.85
CA ALA A 404 21.95 -9.21 24.09
C ALA A 404 22.78 -7.93 23.84
N ASP A 405 23.57 -7.90 22.76
CA ASP A 405 24.32 -6.74 22.30
C ASP A 405 23.38 -5.59 21.90
N ILE A 406 22.29 -5.90 21.20
CA ILE A 406 21.27 -4.93 20.83
C ILE A 406 20.47 -4.45 22.04
N ALA A 407 20.14 -5.34 22.98
CA ALA A 407 19.46 -4.99 24.21
C ALA A 407 20.28 -3.97 25.04
N ALA A 408 21.60 -4.19 25.16
CA ALA A 408 22.51 -3.27 25.83
C ALA A 408 22.55 -1.88 25.17
N VAL A 409 22.56 -1.82 23.83
CA VAL A 409 22.49 -0.55 23.09
C VAL A 409 21.17 0.19 23.35
N ILE A 410 20.03 -0.52 23.40
CA ILE A 410 18.74 0.09 23.71
C ILE A 410 18.72 0.66 25.13
N GLU A 411 19.20 -0.11 26.11
CA GLU A 411 19.27 0.33 27.51
C GLU A 411 20.15 1.58 27.66
N GLN A 412 21.31 1.60 26.99
CA GLN A 412 22.18 2.77 26.95
C GLN A 412 21.46 3.99 26.36
N LYS A 413 20.76 3.83 25.23
CA LYS A 413 20.06 4.94 24.56
C LYS A 413 18.90 5.50 25.37
N ILE A 414 18.16 4.63 26.06
CA ILE A 414 17.12 5.05 27.01
C ILE A 414 17.75 5.88 28.13
N ALA A 415 18.88 5.44 28.70
CA ALA A 415 19.58 6.18 29.75
C ALA A 415 20.10 7.54 29.27
N GLU A 416 20.68 7.61 28.06
CA GLU A 416 21.13 8.85 27.42
C GLU A 416 19.96 9.84 27.23
N GLY A 417 18.82 9.38 26.69
CA GLY A 417 17.64 10.21 26.48
C GLY A 417 17.08 10.79 27.79
N TYR A 418 16.98 9.97 28.83
CA TYR A 418 16.58 10.46 30.17
C TYR A 418 17.55 11.49 30.74
N ALA A 419 18.85 11.32 30.53
CA ALA A 419 19.87 12.29 30.97
C ALA A 419 19.73 13.62 30.22
N GLU A 420 19.49 13.60 28.91
CA GLU A 420 19.26 14.78 28.08
C GLU A 420 17.97 15.51 28.50
N MET A 421 16.87 14.78 28.70
CA MET A 421 15.61 15.34 29.21
C MET A 421 15.77 15.96 30.60
N ALA A 422 16.55 15.34 31.48
CA ALA A 422 16.88 15.90 32.78
C ALA A 422 17.75 17.18 32.67
N ALA A 423 18.69 17.22 31.72
CA ALA A 423 19.49 18.40 31.44
C ALA A 423 18.65 19.56 30.87
N LEU A 424 17.72 19.28 29.95
CA LEU A 424 16.77 20.25 29.40
C LEU A 424 15.83 20.80 30.48
N LYS A 425 15.34 19.94 31.39
CA LYS A 425 14.56 20.39 32.56
C LYS A 425 15.36 21.28 33.52
N LYS A 426 16.68 21.08 33.63
CA LYS A 426 17.58 21.95 34.42
C LYS A 426 17.95 23.25 33.70
N ALA A 427 17.99 23.24 32.35
CA ALA A 427 18.31 24.39 31.52
C ALA A 427 17.09 25.27 31.19
N ALA A 428 15.87 24.74 31.36
CA ALA A 428 14.65 25.54 31.26
C ALA A 428 14.68 26.65 32.34
N PRO A 429 14.50 27.93 31.97
CA PRO A 429 14.41 29.00 32.96
C PRO A 429 13.28 28.69 33.94
N PRO A 430 13.43 29.03 35.24
CA PRO A 430 12.38 28.77 36.21
C PRO A 430 11.08 29.38 35.69
N LEU A 431 10.03 28.55 35.64
CA LEU A 431 8.67 29.01 35.37
C LEU A 431 8.44 30.26 36.24
N LEU A 432 8.23 31.41 35.59
CA LEU A 432 7.71 32.59 36.27
C LEU A 432 6.52 32.10 37.08
N LYS A 433 6.60 32.19 38.41
CA LYS A 433 5.47 31.92 39.29
C LYS A 433 4.36 32.86 38.84
N GLY A 434 3.42 32.34 38.06
CA GLY A 434 2.25 33.08 37.65
C GLY A 434 1.57 33.56 38.92
N ASN A 435 1.43 34.88 39.05
CA ASN A 435 0.59 35.45 40.10
C ASN A 435 -0.77 34.77 40.02
N ALA A 436 -1.24 34.27 41.16
CA ALA A 436 -2.57 33.72 41.28
C ALA A 436 -3.61 34.71 40.71
N PRO A 437 -4.65 34.24 40.00
CA PRO A 437 -5.67 35.13 39.48
C PRO A 437 -6.31 35.90 40.65
N PRO A 438 -6.59 37.21 40.50
CA PRO A 438 -7.18 37.98 41.59
C PRO A 438 -8.57 37.43 41.91
N LYS A 439 -8.86 37.32 43.21
CA LYS A 439 -10.19 36.94 43.72
C LYS A 439 -11.25 37.94 43.22
N PRO A 440 -12.48 37.51 42.91
CA PRO A 440 -13.53 38.42 42.46
C PRO A 440 -13.92 39.39 43.57
N HIS A 441 -13.84 40.69 43.28
CA HIS A 441 -14.28 41.76 44.17
C HIS A 441 -15.81 41.87 44.21
N ARG A 442 -16.37 41.94 45.43
CA ARG A 442 -17.73 42.42 45.70
C ARG A 442 -17.85 43.93 45.40
N PRO A 443 -19.05 44.44 45.05
CA PRO A 443 -19.23 45.82 44.64
C PRO A 443 -19.34 46.77 45.85
N GLY A 444 -18.72 47.95 45.74
CA GLY A 444 -18.82 49.00 46.75
C GLY A 444 -18.30 50.36 46.27
N SER A 445 -19.26 51.26 46.03
CA SER A 445 -19.22 52.74 46.11
C SER A 445 -18.17 53.58 45.34
N ALA A 446 -18.68 54.25 44.29
CA ALA A 446 -18.65 55.69 44.00
C ALA A 446 -17.36 56.52 44.22
N THR A 447 -16.85 57.17 43.16
CA THR A 447 -17.07 58.60 42.80
C THR A 447 -16.17 59.07 41.63
N LYS A 448 -16.75 59.91 40.74
CA LYS A 448 -16.25 61.05 39.88
C LYS A 448 -14.76 61.04 39.43
N SER A 449 -14.33 61.41 38.20
CA SER A 449 -14.78 62.42 37.21
C SER A 449 -13.88 62.44 35.95
N ALA A 450 -14.42 62.99 34.84
CA ALA A 450 -13.79 63.74 33.72
C ALA A 450 -12.88 63.00 32.70
N GLU A 451 -13.30 62.86 31.42
CA GLU A 451 -12.92 63.67 30.21
C GLU A 451 -11.55 63.26 29.61
N ALA A 452 -11.26 63.18 28.30
CA ALA A 452 -11.95 63.34 27.02
C ALA A 452 -10.99 62.86 25.88
N GLY A 453 -11.53 62.50 24.70
CA GLY A 453 -10.84 62.48 23.37
C GLY A 453 -9.81 61.37 23.13
N ALA A 454 -9.58 60.79 21.94
CA ALA A 454 -10.07 60.99 20.58
C ALA A 454 -9.74 59.71 19.75
N THR A 455 -10.46 59.49 18.65
CA THR A 455 -10.36 58.32 17.73
C THR A 455 -9.48 58.65 16.48
N PRO A 456 -9.27 57.75 15.48
CA PRO A 456 -7.96 57.43 14.89
C PRO A 456 -7.87 57.78 13.38
N PRO A 457 -6.90 57.23 12.63
CA PRO A 457 -7.26 56.57 11.35
C PRO A 457 -6.42 55.29 11.07
N ALA A 458 -6.99 54.16 10.60
CA ALA A 458 -7.46 53.81 9.24
C ALA A 458 -6.36 53.94 8.15
N SER A 459 -5.81 52.87 7.57
CA SER A 459 -6.30 52.12 6.38
C SER A 459 -5.04 51.54 5.68
N GLN A 460 -4.97 50.41 4.94
CA GLN A 460 -5.65 50.04 3.70
C GLN A 460 -5.38 48.55 3.35
N LYS A 461 -6.38 47.92 2.72
CA LYS A 461 -6.36 46.60 2.08
C LYS A 461 -5.68 46.66 0.70
N ARG A 462 -5.07 45.56 0.24
CA ARG A 462 -4.96 45.22 -1.19
C ARG A 462 -5.49 43.81 -1.50
N LYS A 463 -6.14 43.74 -2.67
CA LYS A 463 -7.12 42.76 -3.15
C LYS A 463 -6.48 41.52 -3.80
N LYS A 464 -7.19 40.40 -3.68
CA LYS A 464 -7.05 39.15 -4.44
C LYS A 464 -7.50 39.32 -5.90
N ILE A 465 -6.80 38.67 -6.84
CA ILE A 465 -7.18 38.50 -8.25
C ILE A 465 -7.79 37.10 -8.41
N ARG A 466 -8.93 36.99 -9.11
CA ARG A 466 -9.68 35.75 -9.37
C ARG A 466 -9.74 35.54 -10.89
N ILE A 467 -9.37 34.34 -11.35
CA ILE A 467 -9.39 33.90 -12.75
C ILE A 467 -10.80 33.38 -13.09
N LYS A 468 -11.33 33.74 -14.27
CA LYS A 468 -12.63 33.29 -14.79
C LYS A 468 -12.48 32.01 -15.64
N ILE A 469 -13.34 31.03 -15.39
CA ILE A 469 -13.57 29.84 -16.21
C ILE A 469 -14.80 30.12 -17.09
N ALA A 470 -14.71 29.89 -18.39
CA ALA A 470 -15.82 30.02 -19.34
C ALA A 470 -16.47 28.65 -19.58
N GLY A 471 -17.77 28.55 -19.31
CA GLY A 471 -18.62 27.42 -19.70
C GLY A 471 -19.39 27.73 -20.98
N ASN A 472 -19.52 26.73 -21.86
CA ASN A 472 -20.32 26.79 -23.08
C ASN A 472 -21.51 25.85 -22.94
N VAL A 473 -22.73 26.36 -23.15
CA VAL A 473 -24.00 25.59 -23.23
C VAL A 473 -24.57 25.78 -24.64
N PRO A 474 -25.03 24.73 -25.33
CA PRO A 474 -25.53 24.85 -26.70
C PRO A 474 -26.99 25.33 -26.79
N GLN A 475 -27.29 26.05 -27.88
CA GLN A 475 -28.57 26.67 -28.23
C GLN A 475 -29.69 25.65 -28.55
N LYS A 476 -30.91 26.01 -28.12
CA LYS A 476 -32.18 25.38 -28.51
C LYS A 476 -32.59 25.76 -29.93
N ILE A 477 -33.03 24.75 -30.68
CA ILE A 477 -33.73 24.82 -31.97
C ILE A 477 -35.16 25.38 -31.75
N ARG A 478 -35.58 26.33 -32.59
CA ARG A 478 -36.99 26.76 -32.77
C ARG A 478 -37.49 26.22 -34.10
N SER A 479 -38.67 25.60 -34.11
CA SER A 479 -39.48 25.35 -35.30
C SER A 479 -40.80 26.14 -35.22
N SER A 480 -41.14 26.81 -36.30
CA SER A 480 -42.48 27.26 -36.75
C SER A 480 -42.25 27.72 -38.20
N ALA A 481 -42.72 26.96 -39.19
CA ALA A 481 -44.01 27.14 -39.86
C ALA A 481 -44.03 28.38 -40.77
N GLU A 482 -43.67 28.17 -42.05
CA GLU A 482 -44.47 28.45 -43.27
C GLU A 482 -43.79 27.80 -44.48
#